data_AF-A0A7W7HVK4-F1
#
_entry.id   AF-A0A7W7HVK4-F1
#
_cell.length_a   1.000
_cell.length_b   1.000
_cell.length_c   1.000
_cell.angle_alpha   90.00
_cell.angle_beta   90.00
_cell.angle_gamma   90.00
#
_symmetry.space_group_name_H-M   'P 1'
#
loop_
_entity.id
_entity.type
_entity.pdbx_description
1 polymer ?
#
loop_
_entity_poly.entity_id
_entity_poly.type
_entity_poly.pdbx_seq_one_letter_code
_entity_poly.pdbx_strand_id
1 'polypeptide(L)'
;MTLGEPEDRDSLRVQMQQSIETFRHLTTLFVQCTGFLIAAGGLLFGYGLAQQKAAPLLLAGLAPLGIIVVLMLILSHGLPVAFVAIRSEERLLPGEATVGRTYFMTKYPLAYSWIAPLLHMEEDDRNRMLASPPLRGMRGAKAVVVSLVIGSIAQFALFLVALIWFDYRFM
;
A
#
# COMPACT_ATOMS: atom_id res chain seq x y z
N MET A 1 -0.35 -41.03 -11.86
CA MET A 1 0.50 -40.07 -11.12
C MET A 1 1.75 -39.83 -11.94
N THR A 2 1.67 -38.93 -12.93
CA THR A 2 2.82 -38.53 -13.74
C THR A 2 3.51 -37.37 -13.04
N LEU A 3 4.79 -37.59 -12.69
CA LEU A 3 5.72 -36.59 -12.21
C LEU A 3 5.69 -35.39 -13.17
N GLY A 4 5.13 -34.27 -12.71
CA GLY A 4 5.12 -33.02 -13.47
C GLY A 4 6.55 -32.60 -13.81
N GLU A 5 6.74 -32.13 -15.04
CA GLU A 5 8.00 -31.67 -15.61
C GLU A 5 8.80 -30.81 -14.62
N PRO A 6 10.14 -30.87 -14.65
CA PRO A 6 10.95 -29.94 -13.86
C PRO A 6 10.60 -28.54 -14.34
N GLU A 7 9.84 -27.80 -13.53
CA GLU A 7 9.60 -26.38 -13.73
C GLU A 7 10.97 -25.73 -13.97
N ASP A 8 11.16 -25.18 -15.18
CA ASP A 8 12.48 -24.79 -15.66
C ASP A 8 13.06 -23.76 -14.67
N ARG A 9 14.19 -24.08 -14.03
CA ARG A 9 14.76 -23.25 -12.97
C ARG A 9 15.00 -21.82 -13.43
N ASP A 10 15.26 -21.63 -14.72
CA ASP A 10 15.42 -20.32 -15.33
C ASP A 10 14.09 -19.56 -15.42
N SER A 11 12.98 -20.24 -15.71
CA SER A 11 11.64 -19.62 -15.68
C SER A 11 11.26 -19.13 -14.28
N LEU A 12 11.58 -19.89 -13.23
CA LEU A 12 11.35 -19.51 -11.84
C LEU A 12 12.22 -18.31 -11.42
N ARG A 13 13.49 -18.27 -11.86
CA ARG A 13 14.38 -17.13 -11.63
C ARG A 13 13.86 -15.85 -12.30
N VAL A 14 13.39 -15.95 -13.54
CA VAL A 14 12.81 -14.82 -14.27
C VAL A 14 11.55 -14.30 -13.56
N GLN A 15 10.65 -15.20 -13.14
CA GLN A 15 9.44 -14.80 -12.38
C GLN A 15 9.80 -14.12 -11.06
N MET A 16 10.79 -14.64 -10.34
CA MET A 16 11.28 -14.04 -9.09
C MET A 16 11.83 -12.63 -9.35
N GLN A 17 12.70 -12.45 -10.35
CA GLN A 17 13.26 -11.13 -10.69
C GLN A 17 12.16 -10.13 -11.11
N GLN A 18 11.20 -10.56 -11.93
CA GLN A 18 10.07 -9.74 -12.33
C GLN A 18 9.20 -9.32 -11.14
N SER A 19 8.96 -10.23 -10.20
CA SER A 19 8.17 -9.92 -9.00
C SER A 19 8.88 -8.89 -8.11
N ILE A 20 10.20 -9.02 -7.91
CA ILE A 20 10.99 -8.08 -7.12
C ILE A 20 11.01 -6.70 -7.79
N GLU A 21 11.23 -6.64 -9.10
CA GLU A 21 11.26 -5.38 -9.84
C GLU A 21 9.89 -4.69 -9.81
N THR A 22 8.81 -5.46 -9.96
CA THR A 22 7.45 -4.93 -9.84
C THR A 22 7.17 -4.40 -8.43
N PHE A 23 7.60 -5.11 -7.39
CA PHE A 23 7.46 -4.65 -6.00
C PHE A 23 8.23 -3.35 -5.75
N ARG A 24 9.46 -3.26 -6.28
CA ARG A 24 10.27 -2.03 -6.22
C ARG A 24 9.56 -0.88 -6.93
N HIS A 25 9.03 -1.12 -8.13
CA HIS A 25 8.31 -0.12 -8.91
C HIS A 25 7.06 0.39 -8.18
N LEU A 26 6.25 -0.51 -7.60
CA LEU A 26 5.08 -0.15 -6.79
C LEU A 26 5.48 0.70 -5.58
N THR A 27 6.59 0.37 -4.92
CA THR A 27 7.11 1.14 -3.78
C THR A 27 7.59 2.53 -4.21
N THR A 28 8.25 2.65 -5.37
CA THR A 28 8.66 3.95 -5.92
C THR A 28 7.45 4.81 -6.25
N LEU A 29 6.43 4.25 -6.92
CA LEU A 29 5.18 4.96 -7.20
C LEU A 29 4.48 5.42 -5.92
N PHE A 30 4.46 4.59 -4.87
CA PHE A 30 3.93 4.98 -3.56
C PHE A 30 4.57 6.24 -3.02
N VAL A 31 5.91 6.26 -2.98
CA VAL A 31 6.69 7.36 -2.41
C VAL A 31 6.49 8.62 -3.25
N GLN A 32 6.47 8.49 -4.58
CA GLN A 32 6.26 9.62 -5.48
C GLN A 32 4.85 10.21 -5.34
N CYS A 33 3.80 9.37 -5.38
CA CYS A 33 2.42 9.83 -5.23
C CYS A 33 2.18 10.44 -3.85
N THR A 34 2.67 9.80 -2.79
CA THR A 34 2.53 10.31 -1.41
C THR A 34 3.29 11.62 -1.24
N GLY A 35 4.52 11.71 -1.73
CA GLY A 35 5.33 12.93 -1.69
C GLY A 35 4.69 14.09 -2.45
N PHE A 36 4.15 13.83 -3.64
CA PHE A 36 3.40 14.81 -4.41
C PHE A 36 2.16 15.32 -3.65
N LEU A 37 1.35 14.42 -3.08
CA LEU A 37 0.16 14.79 -2.32
C LEU A 37 0.50 15.63 -1.07
N ILE A 38 1.56 15.26 -0.35
CA ILE A 38 2.04 16.03 0.81
C ILE A 38 2.50 17.42 0.38
N ALA A 39 3.30 17.52 -0.70
CA ALA A 39 3.79 18.80 -1.18
C ALA A 39 2.64 19.71 -1.68
N ALA A 40 1.71 19.16 -2.47
CA ALA A 40 0.54 19.88 -2.96
C ALA A 40 -0.36 20.33 -1.79
N GLY A 41 -0.59 19.46 -0.80
CA GLY A 41 -1.35 19.79 0.41
C GLY A 41 -0.68 20.90 1.22
N GLY A 42 0.63 20.84 1.43
CA GLY A 42 1.39 21.90 2.11
C GLY A 42 1.34 23.24 1.39
N LEU A 43 1.42 23.23 0.05
CA LEU A 43 1.32 24.44 -0.76
C LEU A 43 -0.08 25.06 -0.70
N LEU A 44 -1.14 24.26 -0.82
CA LEU A 44 -2.53 24.69 -0.67
C LEU A 44 -2.80 25.25 0.73
N PHE A 45 -2.25 24.61 1.76
CA PHE A 45 -2.35 25.08 3.13
C PHE A 45 -1.68 26.45 3.32
N GLY A 46 -0.43 26.60 2.87
CA GLY A 46 0.29 27.87 2.93
C GLY A 46 -0.40 28.98 2.15
N TYR A 47 -0.94 28.67 0.97
CA TYR A 47 -1.69 29.62 0.15
C TYR A 47 -3.01 30.05 0.81
N GLY A 48 -3.76 29.10 1.39
CA GLY A 48 -4.98 29.38 2.13
C GLY A 48 -4.76 30.32 3.32
N LEU A 49 -3.67 30.13 4.07
CA LEU A 49 -3.28 31.04 5.15
C LEU A 49 -2.84 32.41 4.63
N ALA A 50 -1.98 32.46 3.60
CA ALA A 50 -1.46 33.72 3.08
C ALA A 50 -2.55 34.62 2.47
N GLN A 51 -3.55 34.02 1.82
CA GLN A 51 -4.64 34.76 1.19
C GLN A 51 -5.90 34.88 2.06
N GLN A 52 -5.89 34.32 3.27
CA GLN A 52 -7.07 34.22 4.14
C GLN A 52 -8.28 33.60 3.43
N LYS A 53 -8.02 32.57 2.61
CA LYS A 53 -9.05 31.86 1.84
C LYS A 53 -9.29 30.47 2.40
N ALA A 54 -10.55 30.12 2.62
CA ALA A 54 -10.94 28.84 3.19
C ALA A 54 -10.95 27.69 2.15
N ALA A 55 -11.20 27.96 0.87
CA ALA A 55 -11.25 26.93 -0.17
C ALA A 55 -9.92 26.15 -0.37
N PRO A 56 -8.73 26.78 -0.40
CA PRO A 56 -7.46 26.05 -0.46
C PRO A 56 -7.21 25.14 0.74
N LEU A 57 -7.64 25.56 1.94
CA LEU A 57 -7.56 24.76 3.17
C LEU A 57 -8.43 23.50 3.08
N LEU A 58 -9.64 23.62 2.51
CA LEU A 58 -10.53 22.48 2.26
C LEU A 58 -9.92 21.50 1.25
N LEU A 59 -9.38 22.01 0.14
CA LEU A 59 -8.71 21.18 -0.87
C LEU A 59 -7.48 20.47 -0.32
N ALA A 60 -6.72 21.13 0.55
CA ALA A 60 -5.60 20.50 1.25
C ALA A 60 -6.04 19.30 2.11
N GLY A 61 -7.27 19.32 2.63
CA GLY A 61 -7.87 18.20 3.37
C GLY A 61 -8.14 16.95 2.54
N LEU A 62 -8.14 17.04 1.20
CA LEU A 62 -8.25 15.87 0.31
C LEU A 62 -6.93 15.10 0.20
N ALA A 63 -5.78 15.72 0.51
CA ALA A 63 -4.48 15.07 0.42
C ALA A 63 -4.36 13.78 1.26
N PRO A 64 -4.71 13.76 2.56
CA PRO A 64 -4.66 12.53 3.36
C PRO A 64 -5.61 11.44 2.85
N LEU A 65 -6.79 11.80 2.32
CA LEU A 65 -7.69 10.85 1.67
C LEU A 65 -7.06 10.24 0.42
N GLY A 66 -6.41 11.05 -0.42
CA GLY A 66 -5.66 10.58 -1.58
C GLY A 66 -4.56 9.58 -1.19
N ILE A 67 -3.82 9.86 -0.10
CA ILE A 67 -2.77 8.96 0.40
C ILE A 67 -3.37 7.62 0.85
N ILE A 68 -4.54 7.62 1.50
CA ILE A 68 -5.25 6.37 1.87
C ILE A 68 -5.60 5.55 0.62
N VAL A 69 -6.13 6.19 -0.43
CA VAL A 69 -6.50 5.51 -1.68
C VAL A 69 -5.27 4.89 -2.34
N VAL A 70 -4.17 5.65 -2.44
CA VAL A 70 -2.91 5.16 -3.00
C VAL A 70 -2.38 3.97 -2.19
N LEU A 71 -2.39 4.06 -0.85
CA LEU A 71 -1.99 2.96 0.03
C LEU A 71 -2.83 1.68 -0.21
N MET A 72 -4.14 1.82 -0.38
CA MET A 72 -5.01 0.67 -0.67
C MET A 72 -4.70 0.03 -2.03
N LEU A 73 -4.45 0.84 -3.07
CA LEU A 73 -4.09 0.34 -4.40
C LEU A 73 -2.77 -0.44 -4.38
N ILE A 74 -1.77 0.03 -3.65
CA ILE A 74 -0.48 -0.68 -3.55
C ILE A 74 -0.62 -1.97 -2.78
N LEU A 75 -1.46 -2.00 -1.74
CA LEU A 75 -1.73 -3.23 -1.01
C LEU A 75 -2.45 -4.25 -1.89
N SER A 76 -3.42 -3.84 -2.71
CA SER A 76 -4.16 -4.74 -3.61
C SER A 76 -3.27 -5.30 -4.70
N HIS A 77 -2.39 -4.48 -5.28
CA HIS A 77 -1.47 -4.92 -6.35
C HIS A 77 -0.18 -5.59 -5.81
N GLY A 78 0.28 -5.22 -4.62
CA GLY A 78 1.53 -5.72 -4.04
C GLY A 78 1.41 -7.13 -3.46
N LEU A 79 0.22 -7.54 -2.99
CA LEU A 79 -0.02 -8.87 -2.43
C LEU A 79 0.24 -10.02 -3.43
N PRO A 80 -0.34 -10.01 -4.66
CA PRO A 80 -0.07 -11.06 -5.64
C PRO A 80 1.39 -11.09 -6.07
N VAL A 81 2.05 -9.93 -6.15
CA VAL A 81 3.48 -9.83 -6.47
C VAL A 81 4.32 -10.48 -5.36
N ALA A 82 4.01 -10.19 -4.10
CA ALA A 82 4.68 -10.81 -2.95
C ALA A 82 4.46 -12.33 -2.88
N PHE A 83 3.26 -12.80 -3.23
CA PHE A 83 2.96 -14.23 -3.32
C PHE A 83 3.84 -14.93 -4.37
N VAL A 84 3.94 -14.38 -5.58
CA VAL A 84 4.78 -14.96 -6.65
C VAL A 84 6.25 -14.97 -6.24
N ALA A 85 6.73 -13.88 -5.62
CA ALA A 85 8.09 -13.80 -5.10
C ALA A 85 8.38 -14.93 -4.10
N ILE A 86 7.54 -15.08 -3.05
CA ILE A 86 7.76 -16.10 -2.01
C ILE A 86 7.64 -17.52 -2.58
N ARG A 87 6.64 -17.78 -3.43
CA ARG A 87 6.43 -19.10 -4.02
C ARG A 87 7.59 -19.51 -4.93
N SER A 88 8.07 -18.59 -5.77
CA SER A 88 9.22 -18.85 -6.64
C SER A 88 10.48 -19.13 -5.82
N GLU A 89 10.69 -18.39 -4.73
CA GLU A 89 11.82 -18.56 -3.82
C GLU A 89 11.78 -19.90 -3.08
N GLU A 90 10.62 -20.33 -2.57
CA GLU A 90 10.44 -21.65 -1.92
C GLU A 90 10.66 -22.83 -2.87
N ARG A 91 10.32 -22.68 -4.16
CA ARG A 91 10.57 -23.70 -5.18
C ARG A 91 12.04 -23.76 -5.62
N LEU A 92 12.74 -22.63 -5.61
CA LEU A 92 14.17 -22.54 -5.94
C LEU A 92 15.06 -23.04 -4.81
N LEU A 93 14.71 -22.75 -3.55
CA LEU A 93 15.50 -23.05 -2.34
C LEU A 93 14.63 -23.76 -1.28
N PRO A 94 14.24 -25.03 -1.52
CA PRO A 94 13.38 -25.76 -0.61
C PRO A 94 14.08 -26.04 0.73
N GLY A 95 13.46 -25.62 1.84
CA GLY A 95 13.94 -25.90 3.20
C GLY A 95 14.93 -24.89 3.79
N GLU A 96 15.33 -23.88 3.03
CA GLU A 96 16.21 -22.81 3.51
C GLU A 96 15.43 -21.58 4.00
N ALA A 97 16.07 -20.77 4.84
CA ALA A 97 15.53 -19.47 5.24
C ALA A 97 15.66 -18.50 4.08
N THR A 98 14.54 -18.27 3.39
CA THR A 98 14.48 -17.42 2.20
C THR A 98 14.31 -15.94 2.55
N VAL A 99 14.88 -15.05 1.75
CA VAL A 99 14.96 -13.61 2.02
C VAL A 99 13.56 -12.98 1.95
N GLY A 100 12.80 -13.28 0.90
CA GLY A 100 11.44 -12.78 0.71
C GLY A 100 10.52 -13.23 1.83
N ARG A 101 10.54 -14.54 2.15
CA ARG A 101 9.76 -15.09 3.26
C ARG A 101 10.10 -14.43 4.59
N THR A 102 11.38 -14.34 4.94
CA THR A 102 11.84 -13.76 6.21
C THR A 102 11.49 -12.28 6.29
N TYR A 103 11.66 -11.54 5.19
CA TYR A 103 11.34 -10.12 5.12
C TYR A 103 9.84 -9.87 5.32
N PHE A 104 8.98 -10.58 4.57
CA PHE A 104 7.53 -10.43 4.70
C PHE A 104 7.02 -10.91 6.06
N MET A 105 7.54 -12.01 6.59
CA MET A 105 7.20 -12.48 7.94
C MET A 105 7.57 -11.46 9.03
N THR A 106 8.70 -10.77 8.89
CA THR A 106 9.20 -9.83 9.91
C THR A 106 8.58 -8.43 9.78
N LYS A 107 8.53 -7.88 8.57
CA LYS A 107 8.06 -6.50 8.33
C LYS A 107 6.57 -6.41 8.07
N TYR A 108 5.98 -7.44 7.48
CA TYR A 108 4.57 -7.48 7.09
C TYR A 108 3.90 -8.79 7.54
N PRO A 109 3.92 -9.13 8.85
CA PRO A 109 3.47 -10.43 9.35
C PRO A 109 2.04 -10.76 8.96
N LEU A 110 1.21 -9.73 8.74
CA LEU A 110 -0.16 -9.91 8.31
C LEU A 110 -0.30 -10.27 6.83
N ALA A 111 0.43 -9.56 5.95
CA ALA A 111 0.48 -9.93 4.54
C ALA A 111 1.02 -11.36 4.39
N TYR A 112 2.02 -11.71 5.20
CA TYR A 112 2.52 -13.07 5.29
C TYR A 112 1.45 -14.06 5.78
N SER A 113 0.66 -13.72 6.80
CA SER A 113 -0.43 -14.58 7.29
C SER A 113 -1.52 -14.88 6.23
N TRP A 114 -1.64 -14.03 5.21
CA TRP A 114 -2.53 -14.27 4.07
C TRP A 114 -1.85 -15.06 2.96
N ILE A 115 -0.57 -14.79 2.69
CA ILE A 115 0.24 -15.50 1.69
C ILE A 115 0.52 -16.95 2.09
N ALA A 116 0.77 -17.21 3.38
CA ALA A 116 1.10 -18.53 3.89
C ALA A 116 0.05 -19.62 3.54
N PRO A 117 -1.26 -19.42 3.77
CA PRO A 117 -2.26 -20.40 3.37
C PRO A 117 -2.43 -20.50 1.84
N LEU A 118 -2.19 -19.42 1.08
CA LEU A 118 -2.27 -19.40 -0.39
C LEU A 118 -1.26 -20.33 -1.08
N LEU A 119 -0.14 -20.65 -0.40
CA LEU A 119 0.88 -21.57 -0.92
C LEU A 119 0.39 -23.03 -1.03
N HIS A 120 -0.63 -23.40 -0.25
CA HIS A 120 -1.18 -24.75 -0.17
C HIS A 120 -2.59 -24.89 -0.75
N MET A 121 -3.15 -23.79 -1.29
CA MET A 121 -4.49 -23.77 -1.87
C MET A 121 -4.49 -24.18 -3.35
N GLU A 122 -5.64 -24.71 -3.78
CA GLU A 122 -5.93 -24.98 -5.19
C GLU A 122 -5.97 -23.67 -6.00
N GLU A 123 -5.72 -23.79 -7.31
CA GLU A 123 -5.42 -22.64 -8.17
C GLU A 123 -6.56 -21.63 -8.29
N ASP A 124 -7.79 -22.11 -8.39
CA ASP A 124 -8.98 -21.27 -8.53
C ASP A 124 -9.31 -20.52 -7.23
N ASP A 125 -9.23 -21.18 -6.09
CA ASP A 125 -9.46 -20.57 -4.78
C ASP A 125 -8.36 -19.54 -4.45
N ARG A 126 -7.12 -19.84 -4.81
CA ARG A 126 -5.99 -18.92 -4.68
C ARG A 126 -6.20 -17.65 -5.48
N ASN A 127 -6.53 -17.78 -6.77
CA ASN A 127 -6.73 -16.63 -7.65
C ASN A 127 -7.90 -15.76 -7.19
N ARG A 128 -8.97 -16.39 -6.68
CA ARG A 128 -10.11 -15.68 -6.08
C ARG A 128 -9.71 -14.90 -4.83
N MET A 129 -8.94 -15.49 -3.92
CA MET A 129 -8.46 -14.80 -2.72
C MET A 129 -7.44 -13.70 -3.01
N LEU A 130 -6.59 -13.87 -4.04
CA LEU A 130 -5.69 -12.82 -4.52
C LEU A 130 -6.44 -11.66 -5.20
N ALA A 131 -7.55 -11.93 -5.87
CA ALA A 131 -8.39 -10.91 -6.50
C ALA A 131 -9.19 -10.09 -5.48
N SER A 132 -9.56 -10.68 -4.33
CA SER A 132 -10.27 -9.99 -3.26
C SER A 132 -9.58 -10.21 -1.90
N PRO A 133 -8.43 -9.55 -1.65
CA PRO A 133 -7.74 -9.70 -0.38
C PRO A 133 -8.63 -9.19 0.76
N PRO A 134 -8.87 -9.98 1.82
CA PRO A 134 -9.71 -9.55 2.92
C PRO A 134 -9.00 -8.43 3.69
N LEU A 135 -9.52 -7.19 3.61
CA LEU A 135 -9.01 -6.01 4.35
C LEU A 135 -9.05 -6.17 5.89
N ARG A 136 -9.52 -7.30 6.42
CA ARG A 136 -9.60 -7.60 7.85
C ARG A 136 -8.24 -8.01 8.39
N GLY A 137 -7.59 -7.10 9.11
CA GLY A 137 -6.49 -7.44 10.01
C GLY A 137 -5.31 -6.47 10.05
N MET A 138 -5.28 -5.44 9.20
CA MET A 138 -4.19 -4.47 9.03
C MET A 138 -3.76 -3.76 10.34
N ARG A 139 -3.04 -4.38 11.29
CA ARG A 139 -2.53 -3.67 12.49
C ARG A 139 -1.51 -2.58 12.14
N GLY A 140 -0.59 -2.85 11.20
CA GLY A 140 0.42 -1.87 10.77
C GLY A 140 -0.18 -0.74 9.92
N ALA A 141 -1.03 -1.08 8.96
CA ALA A 141 -1.75 -0.06 8.22
C ALA A 141 -2.90 0.58 9.02
N LYS A 142 -3.40 -0.02 10.11
CA LYS A 142 -4.26 0.67 11.08
C LYS A 142 -3.53 1.85 11.68
N ALA A 143 -2.26 1.75 12.06
CA ALA A 143 -1.53 2.90 12.59
C ALA A 143 -1.41 4.03 11.56
N VAL A 144 -1.05 3.71 10.32
CA VAL A 144 -0.95 4.67 9.21
C VAL A 144 -2.31 5.25 8.82
N VAL A 145 -3.34 4.41 8.72
CA VAL A 145 -4.71 4.83 8.42
C VAL A 145 -5.27 5.68 9.57
N VAL A 146 -5.04 5.29 10.83
CA VAL A 146 -5.43 6.08 12.00
C VAL A 146 -4.72 7.42 12.01
N SER A 147 -3.41 7.48 11.73
CA SER A 147 -2.69 8.76 11.64
C SER A 147 -3.22 9.62 10.50
N LEU A 148 -3.56 9.04 9.35
CA LEU A 148 -4.15 9.76 8.21
C LEU A 148 -5.58 10.23 8.51
N VAL A 149 -6.37 9.44 9.23
CA VAL A 149 -7.72 9.81 9.68
C VAL A 149 -7.65 10.94 10.71
N ILE A 150 -6.78 10.84 11.71
CA ILE A 150 -6.53 11.91 12.68
C ILE A 150 -6.07 13.18 11.96
N GLY A 151 -5.15 13.06 11.00
CA GLY A 151 -4.71 14.18 10.16
C GLY A 151 -5.85 14.80 9.36
N SER A 152 -6.74 13.99 8.78
CA SER A 152 -7.92 14.46 8.04
C SER A 152 -8.89 15.22 8.95
N ILE A 153 -9.15 14.71 10.15
CA ILE A 153 -10.01 15.36 11.15
C ILE A 153 -9.38 16.68 11.60
N ALA A 154 -8.06 16.69 11.89
CA ALA A 154 -7.34 17.89 12.28
C ALA A 154 -7.40 18.95 11.17
N GLN A 155 -7.22 18.56 9.91
CA GLN A 155 -7.29 19.48 8.77
C GLN A 155 -8.70 20.05 8.57
N PHE A 156 -9.73 19.22 8.76
CA PHE A 156 -11.12 19.64 8.69
C PHE A 156 -11.48 20.60 9.83
N ALA A 157 -11.01 20.33 11.06
CA ALA A 157 -11.18 21.24 12.18
C ALA A 157 -10.48 22.59 11.92
N LEU A 158 -9.28 22.57 11.34
CA LEU A 158 -8.52 23.77 10.98
C LEU A 158 -9.26 24.60 9.92
N PHE A 159 -9.88 23.95 8.94
CA PHE A 159 -10.77 24.60 7.97
C PHE A 159 -11.99 25.24 8.65
N LEU A 160 -12.67 24.54 9.57
CA LEU A 160 -13.82 25.10 10.30
C LEU A 160 -13.42 26.29 11.17
N VAL A 161 -12.28 26.23 11.84
CA VAL A 161 -11.74 27.35 12.63
C VAL A 161 -11.42 28.53 11.73
N ALA A 162 -10.77 28.31 10.59
CA ALA A 162 -10.48 29.37 9.63
C ALA A 162 -11.76 30.04 9.10
N LEU A 163 -12.80 29.26 8.82
CA LEU A 163 -14.08 29.76 8.32
C LEU A 163 -14.90 30.51 9.38
N ILE A 164 -15.05 29.93 10.58
CA ILE A 164 -16.00 30.40 11.60
C ILE A 164 -15.36 31.46 12.52
N TRP A 165 -14.10 31.27 12.90
CA TRP A 165 -13.44 32.14 13.90
C TRP A 165 -12.59 33.23 13.25
N PHE A 166 -11.94 32.93 12.13
CA PHE A 166 -11.09 33.90 11.43
C PHE A 166 -11.78 34.57 10.23
N ASP A 167 -13.03 34.21 9.96
CA ASP A 167 -13.87 34.80 8.91
C ASP A 167 -13.20 34.79 7.53
N TYR A 168 -12.42 33.73 7.26
CA TYR A 168 -11.73 33.57 5.98
C TYR A 168 -12.75 33.50 4.85
N ARG A 169 -12.51 34.27 3.79
CA ARG A 169 -13.40 34.27 2.62
C ARG A 169 -13.35 32.92 1.93
N PHE A 170 -14.50 32.41 1.51
CA PHE A 170 -14.56 31.14 0.79
C PHE A 170 -13.94 31.25 -0.61
N MET A 171 -14.03 32.44 -1.25
CA MET A 171 -13.35 32.82 -2.50
C MET A 171 -12.84 34.25 -2.45
#